data_AF-A0A4Q3CBG1-F1
#
_entry.id   AF-A0A4Q3CBG1-F1
#
_cell.length_a   1.000
_cell.length_b   1.000
_cell.length_c   1.000
_cell.angle_alpha   90.00
_cell.angle_beta   90.00
_cell.angle_gamma   90.00
#
_symmetry.space_group_name_H-M   'P 1'
#
loop_
_entity.id
_entity.type
_entity.pdbx_description
1 polymer ?
#
loop_
_entity_poly.entity_id
_entity_poly.type
_entity_poly.pdbx_seq_one_letter_code
_entity_poly.pdbx_strand_id
1 'polypeptide(L)'
;MLHLRSHRLCPAAMTSRPDSLIFSKTLARIEAHSPFLSGLVERLPATVAAVRDQGLDRAIREGLADAVSDDVPKMLRRQRQVVSLSTALADLSGAAPLEDVVAHLSSFADHALGLAIRTAIVERTPDAEPRGFA
;
A
#
# COMPACT_ATOMS: atom_id res chain seq x y z
N MET A 1 -27.11 -35.97 2.81
CA MET A 1 -26.02 -36.72 2.14
C MET A 1 -24.95 -35.71 1.76
N LEU A 2 -23.93 -35.51 2.61
CA LEU A 2 -22.55 -36.00 2.42
C LEU A 2 -22.01 -35.60 1.03
N HIS A 3 -21.07 -34.67 0.90
CA HIS A 3 -19.71 -34.81 1.44
C HIS A 3 -19.05 -33.46 1.78
N LEU A 4 -18.51 -33.39 3.00
CA LEU A 4 -17.42 -32.50 3.37
C LEU A 4 -16.20 -32.82 2.50
N ARG A 5 -15.58 -31.81 1.89
CA ARG A 5 -14.14 -31.83 1.63
C ARG A 5 -13.45 -30.79 2.50
N SER A 6 -13.01 -31.29 3.66
CA SER A 6 -11.98 -30.68 4.47
C SER A 6 -10.66 -30.65 3.68
N HIS A 7 -10.29 -29.50 3.12
CA HIS A 7 -8.89 -29.20 2.85
C HIS A 7 -8.41 -28.20 3.91
N ARG A 8 -8.11 -28.73 5.10
CA ARG A 8 -7.27 -28.06 6.10
C ARG A 8 -5.82 -28.24 5.70
N LEU A 9 -5.21 -27.23 5.11
CA LEU A 9 -3.76 -27.03 5.08
C LEU A 9 -3.46 -25.53 4.97
N CYS A 10 -3.67 -24.78 6.05
CA CYS A 10 -2.93 -23.54 6.34
C CYS A 10 -2.83 -23.45 7.87
N PRO A 11 -1.62 -23.49 8.46
CA PRO A 11 -1.47 -23.25 9.88
C PRO A 11 -1.65 -21.74 10.13
N ALA A 12 -2.45 -21.43 11.15
CA ALA A 12 -2.47 -20.21 11.97
C ALA A 12 -2.34 -18.84 11.29
N ALA A 13 -3.33 -17.99 11.55
CA ALA A 13 -3.24 -16.54 11.54
C ALA A 13 -1.84 -16.02 11.91
N MET A 14 -1.08 -15.54 10.91
CA MET A 14 0.10 -14.71 11.14
C MET A 14 -0.32 -13.27 11.36
N THR A 15 -1.08 -13.03 12.43
CA THR A 15 -1.22 -11.71 13.06
C THR A 15 -0.11 -11.52 14.11
N SER A 16 1.11 -11.99 13.81
CA SER A 16 2.26 -11.78 14.69
C SER A 16 3.02 -10.55 14.23
N ARG A 17 3.07 -9.54 15.10
CA ARG A 17 3.98 -8.40 15.01
C ARG A 17 5.36 -8.90 14.52
N PRO A 18 5.94 -8.35 13.44
CA PRO A 18 7.24 -8.80 12.96
C PRO A 18 8.28 -8.77 14.08
N ASP A 19 9.11 -9.82 14.15
CA ASP A 19 10.25 -9.87 15.08
C ASP A 19 11.09 -8.59 14.90
N SER A 20 11.33 -7.88 16.00
CA SER A 20 12.06 -6.61 15.99
C SER A 20 13.43 -6.73 15.33
N LEU A 21 14.11 -7.88 15.45
CA LEU A 21 15.40 -8.09 14.80
C LEU A 21 15.27 -8.22 13.28
N ILE A 22 14.23 -8.91 12.79
CA ILE A 22 13.93 -9.01 11.36
C ILE A 22 13.62 -7.61 10.82
N PHE A 23 12.80 -6.84 11.52
CA PHE A 23 12.42 -5.50 11.08
C PHE A 23 13.63 -4.55 11.02
N SER A 24 14.53 -4.58 12.01
CA SER A 24 15.79 -3.81 11.95
C SER A 24 16.68 -4.21 10.78
N LYS A 25 16.80 -5.52 10.49
CA LYS A 25 17.54 -6.00 9.30
C LYS A 25 16.89 -5.54 7.99
N THR A 26 15.57 -5.50 7.92
CA THR A 26 14.84 -4.98 6.77
C THR A 26 15.17 -3.50 6.53
N LEU A 27 15.20 -2.67 7.56
CA LEU A 27 15.59 -1.27 7.44
C LEU A 27 17.05 -1.11 6.94
N ALA A 28 17.98 -1.90 7.47
CA ALA A 28 19.38 -1.90 6.99
C ALA A 28 19.48 -2.33 5.51
N ARG A 29 18.69 -3.31 5.07
CA ARG A 29 18.62 -3.71 3.65
C ARG A 29 18.07 -2.60 2.77
N ILE A 30 17.03 -1.90 3.22
CA ILE A 30 16.45 -0.75 2.52
C ILE A 30 17.50 0.35 2.35
N GLU A 31 18.19 0.71 3.44
CA GLU A 31 19.25 1.72 3.43
C GLU A 31 20.36 1.38 2.44
N ALA A 32 20.81 0.13 2.44
CA ALA A 32 21.93 -0.31 1.60
C ALA A 32 21.58 -0.44 0.11
N HIS A 33 20.32 -0.72 -0.24
CA HIS A 33 19.96 -1.15 -1.60
C HIS A 33 18.89 -0.31 -2.30
N SER A 34 18.24 0.62 -1.60
CA SER A 34 17.19 1.45 -2.22
C SER A 34 17.22 2.89 -1.70
N PRO A 35 17.93 3.80 -2.41
CA PRO A 35 17.92 5.22 -2.06
C PRO A 35 16.52 5.83 -2.00
N PHE A 36 15.61 5.35 -2.85
CA PHE A 36 14.21 5.77 -2.85
C PHE A 36 13.49 5.38 -1.56
N LEU A 37 13.57 4.11 -1.15
CA LEU A 37 12.91 3.64 0.08
C LEU A 37 13.60 4.18 1.33
N SER A 38 14.93 4.32 1.32
CA SER A 38 15.70 4.92 2.41
C SER A 38 15.20 6.34 2.71
N GLY A 39 15.10 7.19 1.69
CA GLY A 39 14.54 8.53 1.87
C GLY A 39 13.06 8.53 2.31
N LEU A 40 12.30 7.47 2.00
CA LEU A 40 10.92 7.34 2.51
C LEU A 40 10.86 6.93 3.96
N VAL A 41 11.74 6.04 4.42
CA VAL A 41 11.86 5.67 5.85
C VAL A 41 12.08 6.91 6.71
N GLU A 42 12.94 7.83 6.27
CA GLU A 42 13.21 9.09 6.98
C GLU A 42 12.00 10.02 7.01
N ARG A 43 11.28 10.16 5.89
CA ARG A 43 10.15 11.10 5.75
C ARG A 43 8.85 10.59 6.32
N LEU A 44 8.67 9.27 6.43
CA LEU A 44 7.42 8.62 6.80
C LEU A 44 7.59 7.69 8.03
N PRO A 45 8.16 8.17 9.15
CA PRO A 45 8.40 7.32 10.32
C PRO A 45 7.10 6.73 10.90
N ALA A 46 5.98 7.45 10.78
CA ALA A 46 4.67 6.95 11.18
C ALA A 46 4.23 5.72 10.38
N THR A 47 4.46 5.70 9.06
CA THR A 47 4.19 4.54 8.21
C THR A 47 5.07 3.35 8.59
N VAL A 48 6.36 3.59 8.86
CA VAL A 48 7.29 2.53 9.33
C VAL A 48 6.79 1.90 10.63
N ALA A 49 6.41 2.73 11.60
CA ALA A 49 5.85 2.27 12.87
C ALA A 49 4.52 1.52 12.67
N ALA A 50 3.64 2.02 11.82
CA ALA A 50 2.36 1.37 11.54
C ALA A 50 2.53 -0.02 10.92
N VAL A 51 3.43 -0.21 9.95
CA VAL A 51 3.68 -1.54 9.37
C VAL A 51 4.20 -2.50 10.45
N ARG A 52 5.15 -2.04 11.27
CA ARG A 52 5.70 -2.85 12.38
C ARG A 52 4.65 -3.23 13.40
N ASP A 53 3.81 -2.28 13.81
CA ASP A 53 2.95 -2.43 14.99
C ASP A 53 1.54 -2.94 14.66
N GLN A 54 1.09 -2.68 13.43
CA GLN A 54 -0.31 -2.83 13.03
C GLN A 54 -0.49 -3.67 11.75
N GLY A 55 0.59 -3.96 11.02
CA GLY A 55 0.58 -4.72 9.78
C GLY A 55 0.24 -3.89 8.53
N LEU A 56 0.36 -4.53 7.36
CA LEU A 56 0.30 -3.91 6.04
C LEU A 56 -1.02 -3.16 5.79
N ASP A 57 -2.16 -3.84 5.93
CA ASP A 57 -3.48 -3.30 5.60
C ASP A 57 -3.80 -2.01 6.37
N ARG A 58 -3.49 -2.03 7.67
CA ARG A 58 -3.80 -0.91 8.55
C ARG A 58 -2.86 0.26 8.30
N ALA A 59 -1.57 -0.02 8.09
CA ALA A 59 -0.58 1.01 7.74
C ALA A 59 -0.92 1.73 6.43
N ILE A 60 -1.33 1.00 5.39
CA ILE A 60 -1.76 1.60 4.12
C ILE A 60 -3.01 2.44 4.34
N ARG A 61 -4.04 1.91 5.01
CA ARG A 61 -5.30 2.63 5.22
C ARG A 61 -5.10 3.95 5.96
N GLU A 62 -4.36 3.93 7.06
CA GLU A 62 -4.07 5.12 7.88
C GLU A 62 -3.22 6.12 7.09
N GLY A 63 -2.14 5.66 6.44
CA GLY A 63 -1.27 6.56 5.68
C GLY A 63 -1.94 7.15 4.42
N LEU A 64 -2.87 6.43 3.78
CA LEU A 64 -3.67 6.98 2.67
C LEU A 64 -4.64 8.07 3.15
N ALA A 65 -5.24 7.91 4.34
CA ALA A 65 -6.10 8.90 4.95
C ALA A 65 -5.32 10.18 5.32
N ASP A 66 -4.11 10.02 5.87
CA ASP A 66 -3.24 11.15 6.22
C ASP A 66 -2.71 11.91 4.99
N ALA A 67 -2.66 11.25 3.83
CA ALA A 67 -2.16 11.84 2.59
C ALA A 67 -3.22 12.64 1.81
N VAL A 68 -4.48 12.69 2.26
CA VAL A 68 -5.58 13.39 1.59
C VAL A 68 -5.27 14.88 1.37
N SER A 69 -5.57 15.39 0.18
CA SER A 69 -5.37 16.79 -0.19
C SER A 69 -6.22 17.16 -1.40
N ASP A 70 -6.63 18.44 -1.48
CA ASP A 70 -7.37 18.97 -2.64
C ASP A 70 -6.52 19.07 -3.92
N ASP A 71 -5.18 19.08 -3.78
CA ASP A 71 -4.25 18.95 -4.92
C ASP A 71 -4.08 17.47 -5.26
N VAL A 72 -4.93 16.98 -6.17
CA VAL A 72 -4.98 15.57 -6.56
C VAL A 72 -3.63 15.03 -7.05
N PRO A 73 -2.91 15.71 -7.97
CA PRO A 73 -1.58 15.25 -8.38
C PRO A 73 -0.60 15.10 -7.21
N LYS A 74 -0.60 16.03 -6.24
CA LYS A 74 0.27 15.95 -5.06
C LYS A 74 -0.18 14.85 -4.10
N MET A 75 -1.49 14.70 -3.89
CA MET A 75 -2.09 13.64 -3.09
C MET A 75 -1.68 12.26 -3.62
N LEU A 76 -1.86 12.00 -4.92
CA LEU A 76 -1.52 10.70 -5.52
C LEU A 76 -0.04 10.36 -5.40
N ARG A 77 0.86 11.36 -5.49
CA ARG A 77 2.30 11.13 -5.27
C ARG A 77 2.61 10.74 -3.84
N ARG A 78 1.96 11.37 -2.85
CA ARG A 78 2.11 11.03 -1.42
C ARG A 78 1.52 9.65 -1.10
N GLN A 79 0.34 9.36 -1.61
CA GLN A 79 -0.30 8.06 -1.45
C GLN A 79 0.57 6.94 -2.05
N ARG A 80 1.15 7.15 -3.24
CA ARG A 80 2.10 6.20 -3.84
C ARG A 80 3.29 5.93 -2.93
N GLN A 81 3.86 6.97 -2.32
CA GLN A 81 4.99 6.83 -1.40
C GLN A 81 4.64 5.99 -0.16
N VAL A 82 3.46 6.22 0.43
CA VAL A 82 2.94 5.42 1.56
C VAL A 82 2.80 3.94 1.15
N VAL A 83 2.14 3.68 0.02
CA VAL A 83 1.91 2.31 -0.46
C VAL A 83 3.25 1.63 -0.75
N SER A 84 4.14 2.26 -1.52
CA SER A 84 5.45 1.68 -1.85
C SER A 84 6.30 1.35 -0.62
N LEU A 85 6.33 2.24 0.38
CA LEU A 85 7.07 1.99 1.62
C LEU A 85 6.42 0.85 2.42
N SER A 86 5.09 0.86 2.55
CA SER A 86 4.37 -0.14 3.35
C SER A 86 4.52 -1.54 2.77
N THR A 87 4.31 -1.69 1.47
CA THR A 87 4.43 -2.97 0.77
C THR A 87 5.87 -3.49 0.79
N ALA A 88 6.87 -2.63 0.61
CA ALA A 88 8.27 -3.03 0.65
C ALA A 88 8.70 -3.49 2.06
N LEU A 89 8.29 -2.78 3.11
CA LEU A 89 8.57 -3.19 4.49
C LEU A 89 7.92 -4.53 4.82
N ALA A 90 6.66 -4.72 4.43
CA ALA A 90 5.92 -5.95 4.69
C ALA A 90 6.51 -7.16 3.95
N ASP A 91 6.84 -7.01 2.67
CA ASP A 91 7.47 -8.04 1.84
C ASP A 91 8.86 -8.43 2.39
N LEU A 92 9.75 -7.45 2.57
CA LEU A 92 11.13 -7.69 2.99
C LEU A 92 11.26 -8.23 4.42
N SER A 93 10.29 -7.95 5.29
CA SER A 93 10.23 -8.50 6.66
C SER A 93 9.44 -9.81 6.78
N GLY A 94 8.76 -10.24 5.70
CA GLY A 94 7.85 -11.38 5.75
C GLY A 94 6.59 -11.14 6.60
N ALA A 95 6.22 -9.87 6.84
CA ALA A 95 5.04 -9.51 7.63
C ALA A 95 3.72 -9.65 6.86
N ALA A 96 3.78 -9.82 5.54
CA ALA A 96 2.63 -10.13 4.69
C ALA A 96 3.04 -11.12 3.59
N PRO A 97 2.13 -12.00 3.14
CA PRO A 97 2.38 -12.85 1.97
C PRO A 97 2.45 -12.01 0.68
N LEU A 98 3.15 -12.53 -0.33
CA LEU A 98 3.36 -11.83 -1.60
C LEU A 98 2.04 -11.47 -2.29
N GLU A 99 1.03 -12.34 -2.18
CA GLU A 99 -0.31 -12.14 -2.73
C GLU A 99 -0.96 -10.86 -2.18
N ASP A 100 -0.85 -10.61 -0.88
CA ASP A 100 -1.40 -9.40 -0.24
C ASP A 100 -0.62 -8.16 -0.67
N VAL A 101 0.72 -8.26 -0.73
CA VAL A 101 1.60 -7.18 -1.21
C VAL A 101 1.21 -6.75 -2.63
N VAL A 102 1.04 -7.71 -3.54
CA VAL A 102 0.64 -7.45 -4.93
C VAL A 102 -0.79 -6.92 -5.00
N ALA A 103 -1.72 -7.47 -4.22
CA ALA A 103 -3.09 -6.98 -4.17
C ALA A 103 -3.18 -5.49 -3.78
N HIS A 104 -2.40 -5.05 -2.79
CA HIS A 104 -2.31 -3.63 -2.41
C HIS A 104 -1.70 -2.75 -3.49
N LEU A 105 -0.66 -3.21 -4.18
CA LEU A 105 -0.07 -2.49 -5.31
C LEU A 105 -1.07 -2.30 -6.45
N SER A 106 -1.77 -3.37 -6.82
CA SER A 106 -2.80 -3.34 -7.87
C SER A 106 -3.99 -2.46 -7.48
N SER A 107 -4.51 -2.61 -6.25
CA SER A 107 -5.61 -1.79 -5.76
C SER A 107 -5.25 -0.30 -5.76
N PHE A 108 -4.03 0.05 -5.38
CA PHE A 108 -3.57 1.43 -5.47
C PHE A 108 -3.44 1.92 -6.91
N ALA A 109 -2.95 1.09 -7.83
CA ALA A 109 -2.85 1.44 -9.24
C ALA A 109 -4.23 1.76 -9.84
N ASP A 110 -5.24 0.93 -9.57
CA ASP A 110 -6.61 1.14 -10.04
C ASP A 110 -7.22 2.43 -9.47
N HIS A 111 -7.04 2.66 -8.16
CA HIS A 111 -7.46 3.90 -7.50
C HIS A 111 -6.80 5.13 -8.12
N ALA A 112 -5.47 5.11 -8.27
CA ALA A 112 -4.71 6.23 -8.82
C ALA A 112 -5.10 6.52 -10.27
N LEU A 113 -5.27 5.48 -11.09
CA LEU A 113 -5.69 5.61 -12.48
C LEU A 113 -7.10 6.21 -12.57
N GLY A 114 -8.05 5.66 -11.82
CA GLY A 114 -9.44 6.16 -11.82
C GLY A 114 -9.52 7.62 -11.40
N LEU A 115 -8.76 8.02 -10.37
CA LEU A 115 -8.75 9.41 -9.91
C LEU A 115 -8.06 10.35 -10.90
N ALA A 116 -6.91 9.96 -11.45
CA ALA A 116 -6.20 10.77 -12.44
C ALA A 116 -7.03 11.01 -13.71
N ILE A 117 -7.74 9.98 -14.20
CA ILE A 117 -8.64 10.12 -15.36
C ILE A 117 -9.77 11.10 -15.05
N ARG A 118 -10.45 10.96 -13.90
CA ARG A 118 -11.53 11.89 -13.51
C ARG A 118 -11.04 13.33 -13.40
N THR A 119 -9.89 13.55 -12.76
CA THR A 119 -9.28 14.88 -12.64
C THR A 119 -8.95 15.46 -14.00
N ALA A 120 -8.33 14.69 -14.90
CA ALA A 120 -7.99 15.16 -16.24
C ALA A 120 -9.24 15.51 -17.09
N ILE A 121 -10.33 14.75 -16.93
CA ILE A 121 -11.61 15.06 -17.60
C ILE A 121 -12.16 16.39 -17.08
N VAL A 122 -12.24 16.58 -15.76
CA VAL A 122 -12.77 17.82 -15.16
C VAL A 122 -11.92 19.03 -15.57
N GLU A 123 -10.59 18.91 -15.55
CA GLU A 123 -9.68 19.99 -15.96
C GLU A 123 -9.84 20.37 -17.43
N ARG A 124 -10.11 19.40 -18.32
CA ARG A 124 -10.15 19.63 -19.77
C ARG A 124 -11.55 19.94 -20.30
N THR A 125 -12.60 19.44 -19.65
CA THR A 125 -13.99 19.56 -20.08
C THR A 125 -14.92 19.82 -18.90
N PRO A 126 -14.82 20.98 -18.22
CA PRO A 126 -15.56 21.25 -16.98
C PRO A 126 -17.09 21.25 -17.15
N ASP A 127 -17.60 21.65 -18.33
CA ASP A 127 -19.05 21.80 -18.60
C ASP A 127 -19.59 20.75 -19.59
N ALA A 128 -18.82 19.71 -19.90
CA ALA A 128 -19.25 18.69 -20.86
C ALA A 128 -20.17 17.65 -20.20
N GLU A 129 -21.39 17.55 -20.71
CA GLU A 129 -22.33 16.50 -20.31
C GLU A 129 -21.83 15.10 -20.69
N PRO A 130 -21.93 14.09 -19.80
CA PRO A 130 -21.55 12.71 -20.11
C PRO A 130 -22.49 12.10 -21.17
N ARG A 131 -22.01 11.97 -22.42
CA ARG A 131 -22.81 11.46 -23.54
C ARG A 131 -22.59 9.97 -23.89
N GLY A 132 -21.70 9.27 -23.17
CA GLY A 132 -21.34 7.87 -23.46
C GLY A 132 -20.52 7.70 -24.75
N PHE A 133 -20.24 6.44 -25.13
CA PHE A 133 -19.69 6.11 -26.45
C PHE A 133 -20.88 5.83 -27.39
N ALA A 134 -21.08 6.69 -28.38
CA ALA A 134 -22.09 6.54 -29.42
C ALA A 134 -21.58 5.67 -30.58
#